data_AF-A0A3B0XUE0-F1
#
_entry.id   AF-A0A3B0XUE0-F1
#
_cell.length_a   1.000
_cell.length_b   1.000
_cell.length_c   1.000
_cell.angle_alpha   90.00
_cell.angle_beta   90.00
_cell.angle_gamma   90.00
#
_symmetry.space_group_name_H-M   'P 1'
#
loop_
_entity.id
_entity.type
_entity.pdbx_description
1 polymer ?
#
loop_
_entity_poly.entity_id
_entity_poly.type
_entity_poly.pdbx_seq_one_letter_code
_entity_poly.pdbx_strand_id
1 'polypeptide(L)'
;MATSVKLDDDLKSRIQHLAEVRHRSAHWIMREAIRDYVEREEANENFKQEALASWKAYKETGQHLSGKEVQEWLNTWGTDKKTEIPPCHE
;
A
#
# COMPACT_ATOMS: atom_id res chain seq x y z
N MET A 1 11.81 6.00 -22.53
CA MET A 1 12.10 7.44 -22.57
C MET A 1 13.14 7.75 -21.50
N ALA A 2 14.05 8.69 -21.73
CA ALA A 2 15.06 9.08 -20.74
C ALA A 2 14.63 10.37 -20.04
N THR A 3 14.68 10.37 -18.70
CA THR A 3 14.40 11.54 -17.86
C THR A 3 15.64 11.81 -17.01
N SER A 4 16.11 13.05 -17.00
CA SER A 4 17.24 13.46 -16.16
C SER A 4 16.73 13.89 -14.78
N VAL A 5 17.32 13.34 -13.72
CA VAL A 5 16.97 13.65 -12.33
C VAL A 5 18.18 14.27 -11.67
N LYS A 6 18.00 15.42 -11.01
CA LYS A 6 19.05 16.06 -10.24
C LYS A 6 19.16 15.40 -8.88
N LEU A 7 20.38 15.02 -8.51
CA LEU A 7 20.74 14.48 -7.21
C LEU A 7 21.83 15.37 -6.63
N ASP A 8 21.76 15.65 -5.34
CA ASP A 8 22.88 16.22 -4.62
C ASP A 8 24.02 15.18 -4.45
N ASP A 9 25.21 15.67 -4.11
CA ASP A 9 26.42 14.85 -4.04
C ASP A 9 26.37 13.81 -2.91
N ASP A 10 25.66 14.08 -1.81
CA ASP A 10 25.49 13.11 -0.71
C ASP A 10 24.64 11.93 -1.19
N LEU A 11 23.46 12.22 -1.73
CA LEU A 11 22.54 11.18 -2.21
C LEU A 11 23.17 10.34 -3.32
N LYS A 12 23.88 10.99 -4.26
CA LYS A 12 24.61 10.28 -5.32
C LYS A 12 25.67 9.33 -4.75
N SER A 13 26.44 9.79 -3.76
CA SER A 13 27.48 8.96 -3.12
C SER A 13 26.87 7.77 -2.38
N ARG A 14 25.74 7.97 -1.68
CA ARG A 14 25.01 6.90 -0.99
C ARG A 14 24.42 5.87 -1.95
N ILE A 15 23.88 6.30 -3.08
CA ILE A 15 23.37 5.40 -4.12
C ILE A 15 24.51 4.56 -4.72
N GLN A 16 25.66 5.18 -4.98
CA GLN A 16 26.84 4.49 -5.53
C GLN A 16 27.33 3.42 -4.55
N HIS A 17 27.45 3.75 -3.27
CA HIS A 17 27.84 2.80 -2.23
C HIS A 17 26.82 1.65 -2.09
N LEU A 18 25.52 1.96 -2.10
CA LEU A 18 24.46 0.95 -2.03
C LEU A 18 24.49 0.00 -3.24
N ALA A 19 24.77 0.54 -4.43
CA ALA A 19 24.93 -0.23 -5.65
C ALA A 19 26.09 -1.23 -5.56
N GLU A 20 27.24 -0.80 -5.03
CA GLU A 20 28.40 -1.66 -4.78
C GLU A 20 28.08 -2.80 -3.81
N VAL A 21 27.51 -2.47 -2.65
CA VAL A 21 27.12 -3.46 -1.61
C VAL A 21 26.11 -4.48 -2.16
N ARG A 22 25.19 -4.05 -3.03
CA ARG A 22 24.16 -4.92 -3.60
C ARG A 22 24.57 -5.59 -4.92
N HIS A 23 25.78 -5.36 -5.41
CA HIS A 23 26.26 -5.82 -6.73
C HIS A 23 25.30 -5.45 -7.87
N ARG A 24 24.81 -4.21 -7.87
CA ARG A 24 23.93 -3.65 -8.90
C ARG A 24 24.51 -2.35 -9.44
N SER A 25 23.98 -1.86 -10.56
CA SER A 25 24.35 -0.53 -11.05
C SER A 25 23.60 0.55 -10.27
N ALA A 26 24.20 1.73 -10.11
CA ALA A 26 23.52 2.90 -9.52
C ALA A 26 22.22 3.22 -10.26
N HIS A 27 22.20 3.07 -11.59
CA HIS A 27 20.99 3.24 -12.41
C HIS A 27 19.87 2.25 -12.04
N TRP A 28 20.23 0.98 -11.79
CA TRP A 28 19.25 -0.02 -11.34
C TRP A 28 18.69 0.37 -9.97
N ILE A 29 19.54 0.75 -9.02
CA ILE A 29 19.11 1.19 -7.67
C ILE A 29 18.15 2.38 -7.75
N MET A 30 18.46 3.38 -8.58
CA MET A 30 17.58 4.55 -8.76
C MET A 30 16.21 4.17 -9.32
N ARG A 31 16.18 3.30 -10.35
CA ARG A 31 14.92 2.86 -10.95
C ARG A 31 14.09 2.04 -9.97
N GLU A 32 14.74 1.18 -9.21
CA GLU A 32 14.08 0.39 -8.16
C GLU A 32 13.44 1.31 -7.12
N ALA A 33 14.21 2.26 -6.58
CA ALA A 33 13.72 3.19 -5.57
C ALA A 33 12.55 4.05 -6.07
N ILE A 34 12.58 4.50 -7.34
CA ILE A 34 11.47 5.25 -7.94
C ILE A 34 10.23 4.37 -8.08
N ARG A 35 10.39 3.11 -8.54
CA ARG A 35 9.26 2.18 -8.65
C ARG A 35 8.63 1.91 -7.30
N ASP A 36 9.43 1.53 -6.31
CA ASP A 36 8.94 1.22 -4.96
C ASP A 36 8.23 2.42 -4.34
N TYR A 37 8.73 3.64 -4.59
CA TYR A 37 8.06 4.86 -4.15
C TYR A 37 6.70 5.03 -4.81
N VAL A 38 6.63 4.93 -6.14
CA VAL A 38 5.38 5.11 -6.90
C VAL A 38 4.35 4.06 -6.49
N GLU A 39 4.73 2.79 -6.44
CA GLU A 39 3.81 1.70 -6.05
C GLU A 39 3.25 1.92 -4.64
N ARG A 40 4.08 2.38 -3.70
CA ARG A 40 3.63 2.72 -2.35
C ARG A 40 2.66 3.90 -2.34
N GLU A 41 2.95 4.97 -3.07
CA GLU A 41 2.06 6.13 -3.13
C GLU A 41 0.73 5.80 -3.81
N GLU A 42 0.74 4.98 -4.86
CA GLU A 42 -0.48 4.49 -5.51
C GLU A 42 -1.31 3.61 -4.57
N ALA A 43 -0.67 2.70 -3.83
CA ALA A 43 -1.37 1.88 -2.83
C ALA A 43 -2.00 2.73 -1.72
N ASN A 44 -1.29 3.76 -1.24
CA ASN A 44 -1.80 4.69 -0.24
C ASN A 44 -3.00 5.49 -0.77
N GLU A 45 -2.95 5.96 -2.01
CA GLU A 45 -4.05 6.71 -2.60
C GLU A 45 -5.27 5.81 -2.84
N ASN A 46 -5.06 4.60 -3.36
CA ASN A 46 -6.13 3.63 -3.53
C ASN A 46 -6.84 3.31 -2.21
N PHE A 47 -6.07 3.09 -1.13
CA PHE A 47 -6.62 2.86 0.21
C PHE A 47 -7.46 4.05 0.71
N LYS A 48 -7.00 5.28 0.49
CA LYS A 48 -7.76 6.49 0.84
C LYS A 48 -9.06 6.60 0.04
N GLN A 49 -9.00 6.36 -1.27
CA GLN A 49 -10.18 6.42 -2.13
C GLN A 49 -11.22 5.35 -1.75
N GLU A 50 -10.77 4.14 -1.43
CA GLU A 50 -11.63 3.08 -0.92
C GLU A 50 -12.32 3.49 0.39
N ALA A 51 -11.55 4.01 1.36
CA ALA A 51 -12.10 4.48 2.64
C ALA A 51 -13.14 5.61 2.45
N LEU A 52 -12.87 6.56 1.54
CA LEU A 52 -13.82 7.63 1.20
C LEU A 52 -15.08 7.08 0.53
N ALA A 53 -14.94 6.09 -0.35
CA ALA A 53 -16.06 5.44 -1.00
C ALA A 53 -16.93 4.69 0.01
N SER A 54 -16.33 3.91 0.92
CA SER A 54 -17.04 3.23 2.01
C SER A 54 -17.75 4.23 2.93
N TRP A 55 -17.10 5.36 3.27
CA TRP A 55 -17.72 6.42 4.06
C TRP A 55 -18.92 7.05 3.36
N LYS A 56 -18.80 7.30 2.05
CA LYS A 56 -19.92 7.81 1.25
C LYS A 56 -21.07 6.82 1.22
N ALA A 57 -20.80 5.54 0.98
CA ALA A 57 -21.81 4.49 0.95
C ALA A 57 -22.55 4.39 2.29
N TYR A 58 -21.82 4.37 3.41
CA TYR A 58 -22.41 4.36 4.74
C TYR A 58 -23.33 5.58 4.98
N LYS A 59 -22.91 6.78 4.59
CA LYS A 59 -23.76 7.97 4.72
C LYS A 59 -25.04 7.91 3.87
N GLU A 60 -25.00 7.21 2.75
CA GLU A 60 -26.13 7.09 1.82
C GLU A 60 -27.09 5.95 2.20
N THR A 61 -26.56 4.82 2.70
CA THR A 61 -27.35 3.60 2.94
C THR A 61 -27.54 3.26 4.42
N GLY A 62 -26.74 3.83 5.32
CA GLY A 62 -26.65 3.42 6.72
C GLY A 62 -26.01 2.04 6.94
N GLN A 63 -25.74 1.29 5.86
CA GLN A 63 -25.29 -0.09 5.97
C GLN A 63 -23.84 -0.17 6.44
N HIS A 64 -23.61 -0.93 7.50
CA HIS A 64 -22.30 -1.13 8.11
C HIS A 64 -22.16 -2.54 8.69
N LEU A 65 -20.96 -2.86 9.16
CA LEU A 65 -20.70 -3.96 10.07
C LEU A 65 -20.26 -3.36 11.40
N SER A 66 -20.73 -3.92 12.52
CA SER A 66 -20.22 -3.53 13.83
C SER A 66 -18.78 -4.04 14.01
N GLY A 67 -18.00 -3.34 14.83
CA GLY A 67 -16.63 -3.77 15.15
C GLY A 67 -16.58 -5.19 15.75
N LYS A 68 -17.63 -5.61 16.46
CA LYS A 68 -17.73 -6.95 17.04
C LYS A 68 -17.86 -8.03 15.98
N GLU A 69 -18.73 -7.84 14.98
CA GLU A 69 -18.89 -8.80 13.88
C GLU A 69 -17.63 -8.93 13.05
N VAL A 70 -16.95 -7.81 12.78
CA VAL A 70 -15.66 -7.81 12.08
C VAL A 70 -14.62 -8.58 12.90
N GLN A 71 -14.54 -8.36 14.22
CA GLN A 71 -13.62 -9.08 15.08
C GLN A 71 -13.92 -10.58 15.14
N GLU A 72 -15.18 -10.97 15.31
CA GLU A 72 -15.62 -12.37 15.31
C GLU A 72 -15.27 -13.06 13.99
N TRP A 73 -15.50 -12.38 12.85
CA TRP A 73 -15.12 -12.88 11.54
C TRP A 73 -13.60 -13.04 11.38
N LEU A 74 -12.81 -12.02 11.73
CA LEU A 74 -11.35 -12.07 11.64
C LEU A 74 -10.75 -13.18 12.53
N ASN A 75 -11.35 -13.47 13.68
CA ASN A 75 -10.93 -14.56 14.55
C ASN A 75 -11.11 -15.96 13.92
N THR A 76 -11.94 -16.10 12.89
CA THR A 76 -12.08 -17.37 12.16
C THR A 76 -10.94 -17.60 11.16
N TRP A 77 -10.19 -16.56 10.78
CA TRP A 77 -9.13 -16.66 9.78
C TRP A 77 -7.97 -17.52 10.28
N GLY A 78 -7.43 -18.36 9.39
CA GLY A 78 -6.36 -19.30 9.75
C GLY A 78 -6.84 -20.54 10.52
N THR A 79 -8.16 -20.74 10.63
CA THR A 79 -8.78 -21.94 11.24
C THR A 79 -9.61 -22.71 10.21
N ASP A 80 -9.97 -23.95 10.53
CA ASP A 80 -10.91 -24.76 9.72
C ASP A 80 -12.34 -24.19 9.70
N LYS A 81 -12.61 -23.16 10.52
CA LYS A 81 -13.92 -22.52 10.65
C LYS A 81 -14.00 -21.17 9.94
N LYS A 82 -13.06 -20.86 9.03
CA LYS A 82 -13.07 -19.59 8.28
C LYS A 82 -14.43 -19.38 7.61
N THR A 83 -15.11 -18.29 7.94
CA THR A 83 -16.41 -17.92 7.36
C THR A 83 -16.26 -16.85 6.27
N GLU A 84 -17.29 -16.73 5.42
CA GLU A 84 -17.41 -15.62 4.48
C GLU A 84 -17.61 -14.28 5.22
N ILE A 85 -17.37 -13.17 4.51
CA ILE A 85 -17.56 -11.84 5.08
C ILE A 85 -19.05 -11.64 5.47
N PRO A 86 -19.35 -11.18 6.69
CA PRO A 86 -20.73 -10.88 7.06
C PRO A 86 -21.32 -9.79 6.15
N PRO A 87 -22.62 -9.86 5.79
CA PRO A 87 -23.27 -8.82 5.01
C PRO A 87 -23.50 -7.55 5.85
N CYS A 88 -23.30 -6.38 5.24
CA CYS A 88 -23.60 -5.10 5.89
C CYS A 88 -25.12 -4.96 6.18
N HIS A 89 -25.45 -4.30 7.27
CA HIS A 89 -26.82 -4.06 7.76
C HIS A 89 -26.97 -2.64 8.33
N GLU A 90 -28.21 -2.17 8.50
CA GLU A 90 -28.52 -0.84 9.06
C GLU A 90 -28.18 -0.70 10.54
#